data_AF-A8WYX8-F1
#
_entry.id   AF-A8WYX8-F1
#
_cell.length_a   1.000
_cell.length_b   1.000
_cell.length_c   1.000
_cell.angle_alpha   90.00
_cell.angle_beta   90.00
_cell.angle_gamma   90.00
#
_symmetry.space_group_name_H-M   'P 1'
#
loop_
_entity.id
_entity.type
_entity.pdbx_description
1 polymer ?
#
loop_
_entity_poly.entity_id
_entity_poly.type
_entity_poly.pdbx_seq_one_letter_code
_entity_poly.pdbx_strand_id
1 'polypeptide(L)' 'MNAMGLPDPVQDKAEAFIVSRKECILAGVLGKPEDIAELIVFLADRKRASYIIGQSIVVDGGSSLVAGMHAHDLKDMLEL' A
#
# COMPACT_ATOMS: atom_id res chain seq x y z
N MET A 1 -22.68 -2.01 -5.63
CA MET A 1 -21.75 -0.88 -5.54
C MET A 1 -21.72 -0.22 -6.91
N ASN A 2 -22.21 1.01 -7.02
CA ASN A 2 -22.14 1.82 -8.23
C ASN A 2 -20.71 2.37 -8.42
N ALA A 3 -20.32 2.74 -9.65
CA ALA A 3 -18.99 3.22 -10.00
C ALA A 3 -18.65 4.63 -9.46
N MET A 4 -19.37 5.10 -8.44
CA MET A 4 -19.28 6.47 -7.90
C MET A 4 -18.32 6.59 -6.71
N GLY A 5 -17.62 5.52 -6.34
CA GLY A 5 -16.73 5.52 -5.18
C GLY A 5 -17.47 5.62 -3.83
N LEU A 6 -16.71 5.95 -2.78
CA LEU A 6 -17.26 6.27 -1.46
C LEU A 6 -17.61 7.77 -1.41
N PRO A 7 -18.67 8.17 -0.69
CA PRO A 7 -18.89 9.59 -0.38
C PRO A 7 -17.68 10.17 0.35
N ASP A 8 -17.30 11.43 0.08
CA ASP A 8 -16.09 12.07 0.64
C ASP A 8 -15.92 11.87 2.17
N PRO A 9 -16.95 12.06 3.02
CA PRO A 9 -16.80 11.88 4.47
C PRO A 9 -16.51 10.43 4.88
N VAL A 10 -16.89 9.46 4.04
CA VAL A 10 -16.62 8.04 4.24
C VAL A 10 -15.23 7.71 3.72
N GLN A 11 -14.82 8.30 2.61
CA GLN A 11 -13.47 8.17 2.08
C GLN A 11 -12.45 8.69 3.09
N ASP A 12 -12.58 9.92 3.59
CA ASP A 12 -11.65 10.51 4.57
C ASP A 12 -11.45 9.61 5.81
N LYS A 13 -12.54 9.01 6.30
CA LYS A 13 -12.50 8.08 7.44
C LYS A 13 -11.79 6.78 7.10
N ALA A 14 -12.03 6.24 5.90
CA ALA A 14 -11.36 5.03 5.44
C ALA A 14 -9.85 5.28 5.26
N GLU A 15 -9.48 6.41 4.66
CA GLU A 15 -8.09 6.82 4.48
C GLU A 15 -7.38 6.99 5.83
N ALA A 16 -8.00 7.72 6.77
CA ALA A 16 -7.46 7.90 8.11
C ALA A 16 -7.30 6.58 8.86
N PHE A 17 -8.28 5.66 8.74
CA PHE A 17 -8.20 4.34 9.34
C PHE A 17 -7.00 3.54 8.79
N ILE A 18 -6.86 3.48 7.47
CA ILE A 18 -5.79 2.74 6.79
C ILE A 18 -4.41 3.29 7.17
N VAL A 19 -4.25 4.61 7.14
CA VAL A 19 -2.98 5.28 7.45
C VAL A 19 -2.58 5.13 8.93
N SER A 20 -3.56 5.14 9.84
CA SER A 20 -3.30 5.01 11.28
C SER A 20 -2.81 3.63 11.71
N ARG A 21 -2.89 2.63 10.83
CA ARG A 21 -2.67 1.22 11.12
C ARG A 21 -1.51 0.66 10.30
N LYS A 22 -0.42 0.30 10.99
CA LYS A 22 0.78 -0.26 10.35
C LYS A 22 0.49 -1.61 9.70
N GLU A 23 -0.48 -2.35 10.20
CA GLU A 23 -0.94 -3.60 9.63
C GLU A 23 -1.66 -3.41 8.27
N CYS A 24 -2.11 -2.19 7.96
CA CYS A 24 -2.68 -1.86 6.65
C CYS A 24 -1.61 -1.36 5.68
N ILE A 25 -0.85 -0.32 6.06
CA ILE A 25 0.26 0.23 5.25
C ILE A 25 1.43 0.57 6.17
N LEU A 26 2.55 -0.15 6.01
CA LEU A 26 3.75 0.06 6.83
C LEU A 26 4.37 1.45 6.62
N ALA A 27 4.27 2.01 5.42
CA ALA A 27 4.73 3.35 5.10
C ALA A 27 3.99 4.46 5.86
N GLY A 28 2.79 4.18 6.41
CA GLY A 28 2.03 5.16 7.19
C GLY A 28 1.54 6.36 6.39
N VAL A 29 1.44 6.23 5.06
CA VAL A 29 0.88 7.21 4.13
C VAL A 29 0.14 6.48 3.02
N LEU A 30 -0.93 7.09 2.47
CA LEU A 30 -1.55 6.54 1.28
C LEU A 30 -0.66 6.77 0.06
N GLY A 31 -0.56 5.73 -0.77
CA GLY A 31 0.01 5.86 -2.10
C GLY A 31 -0.83 6.79 -2.95
N LYS A 32 -0.15 7.63 -3.72
CA LYS A 32 -0.74 8.54 -4.69
C LYS A 32 -0.47 8.05 -6.11
N PRO A 33 -1.24 8.51 -7.11
CA PRO A 33 -0.96 8.18 -8.51
C PRO A 33 0.48 8.46 -8.93
N GLU A 34 1.10 9.52 -8.39
CA GLU A 34 2.48 9.91 -8.68
C GLU A 34 3.50 8.85 -8.23
N ASP A 35 3.26 8.16 -7.11
CA ASP A 35 4.17 7.11 -6.61
C ASP A 35 4.27 5.93 -7.59
N ILE A 36 3.19 5.64 -8.31
CA ILE A 36 3.16 4.62 -9.37
C ILE A 36 3.75 5.17 -10.67
N ALA A 37 3.41 6.42 -11.02
CA ALA A 37 3.89 7.07 -12.24
C ALA A 37 5.42 7.16 -12.29
N GLU A 38 6.06 7.50 -11.17
CA GLU A 38 7.53 7.56 -11.08
C GLU A 38 8.19 6.21 -11.38
N LEU A 39 7.63 5.11 -10.87
CA LEU A 39 8.13 3.77 -11.20
C LEU A 39 7.93 3.44 -12.68
N ILE A 40 6.78 3.77 -13.25
CA ILE A 40 6.51 3.55 -14.68
C ILE A 40 7.52 4.30 -15.54
N VAL A 41 7.79 5.58 -15.23
CA VAL A 41 8.79 6.39 -15.93
C VAL A 41 10.18 5.77 -15.79
N PHE A 42 10.56 5.30 -14.59
CA PHE A 42 11.82 4.60 -14.36
C PHE A 42 11.94 3.33 -15.22
N LEU A 43 10.90 2.49 -15.26
CA LEU A 43 10.92 1.24 -16.02
C LEU A 43 10.88 1.46 -17.54
N ALA A 44 10.29 2.56 -18.00
CA ALA A 44 10.30 2.95 -19.40
C ALA A 44 11.68 3.45 -19.87
N ASP A 45 12.52 3.94 -18.97
CA ASP A 45 13.89 4.37 -19.31
C ASP A 45 14.81 3.16 -19.52
N ARG A 46 15.01 2.81 -20.80
CA ARG A 46 15.92 1.74 -21.22
C ARG A 46 17.35 1.90 -20.69
N LYS A 47 17.85 3.10 -20.45
CA LYS A 47 19.21 3.29 -19.92
C LYS A 47 19.28 2.92 -18.44
N ARG A 48 18.20 3.13 -17.69
CA ARG A 48 18.12 2.90 -16.24
C ARG A 48 17.62 1.49 -15.88
N ALA A 49 16.73 0.92 -16.70
CA ALA A 49 16.03 -0.33 -16.41
C ALA A 49 16.28 -1.45 -17.44
N SER A 50 17.36 -1.38 -18.24
CA SER A 50 17.64 -2.33 -19.34
C SER A 50 17.60 -3.81 -18.95
N TYR A 51 17.89 -4.14 -17.69
CA TYR A 51 17.97 -5.52 -17.20
C TYR A 51 16.76 -5.98 -16.38
N ILE A 52 15.77 -5.10 -16.16
CA ILE A 52 14.52 -5.45 -15.46
C ILE A 52 13.52 -5.91 -16.51
N ILE A 53 13.53 -7.20 -16.82
CA ILE A 53 12.70 -7.80 -17.87
C ILE A 53 11.75 -8.84 -17.26
N GLY A 54 10.49 -8.80 -17.65
CA GLY A 54 9.47 -9.77 -17.22
C GLY A 54 9.13 -9.71 -15.72
N GLN A 55 9.47 -8.60 -15.06
CA GLN A 55 9.18 -8.40 -13.63
C GLN A 55 7.95 -7.52 -13.43
N SER A 56 7.18 -7.84 -12.40
CA SER A 56 6.16 -6.96 -11.83
C SER A 56 6.68 -6.44 -10.49
N ILE A 57 6.84 -5.14 -10.35
CA ILE A 57 7.35 -4.51 -9.12
C ILE A 57 6.16 -4.02 -8.30
N VAL A 58 6.10 -4.46 -7.04
CA VAL A 58 5.05 -4.08 -6.10
C VAL A 58 5.37 -2.69 -5.51
N VAL A 59 4.39 -1.79 -5.54
CA VAL A 59 4.45 -0.45 -4.93
C VAL A 59 3.17 -0.24 -4.12
N ASP A 60 3.17 -0.75 -2.89
CA ASP A 60 1.97 -0.79 -2.03
C ASP A 60 2.24 -0.26 -0.61
N GLY A 61 3.37 0.42 -0.39
CA GLY A 61 3.73 0.91 0.94
C GLY A 61 3.99 -0.20 1.98
N GLY A 62 4.19 -1.44 1.54
CA GLY A 62 4.49 -2.59 2.39
C GLY A 62 3.25 -3.37 2.85
N SER A 63 2.05 -3.07 2.34
CA SER A 63 0.82 -3.79 2.69
C SER A 63 0.93 -5.30 2.48
N SER A 64 1.46 -5.75 1.33
CA SER A 64 1.56 -7.17 1.00
C SER A 64 2.57 -7.93 1.86
N LEU A 65 3.39 -7.24 2.66
CA LEU A 65 4.34 -7.88 3.57
C LEU A 65 3.67 -8.30 4.90
N VAL A 66 2.47 -7.79 5.19
CA VAL A 66 1.77 -8.06 6.44
C VAL A 66 0.78 -9.21 6.23
N ALA A 67 1.14 -10.40 6.72
CA ALA A 67 0.17 -11.49 6.88
C ALA A 67 -0.88 -11.14 7.95
N GLY A 68 -2.10 -11.67 7.82
CA GLY A 68 -3.20 -11.37 8.76
C GLY A 68 -2.88 -11.66 10.24
N MET A 69 -2.05 -12.66 10.52
CA MET A 69 -1.60 -12.94 11.89
C MET A 69 -0.79 -11.80 12.51
N HIS A 70 -0.09 -10.99 11.71
CA HIS A 70 0.68 -9.84 12.19
C HIS A 70 -0.20 -8.63 12.54
N ALA A 71 -1.50 -8.67 12.24
CA ALA A 71 -2.45 -7.66 12.70
C ALA A 71 -2.81 -7.83 14.19
N HIS A 72 -2.30 -8.88 14.84
CA HIS A 72 -2.51 -9.19 16.25
C HIS A 72 -1.17 -9.26 16.97
N ASP A 73 -1.06 -8.64 18.14
CA ASP A 73 0.09 -8.85 19.02
C ASP A 73 -0.11 -10.15 19.83
N LEU A 74 0.88 -11.02 19.83
CA LEU A 74 0.78 -12.32 20.49
C LEU A 74 0.62 -12.19 22.01
N LYS A 75 1.17 -11.14 22.62
CA LYS A 75 1.02 -10.90 24.06
C LYS A 75 -0.41 -10.53 24.39
N ASP A 76 -1.00 -9.65 23.59
CA ASP A 76 -2.41 -9.27 23.74
C ASP A 76 -3.32 -10.51 23.59
N MET A 77 -3.01 -11.40 22.63
CA MET A 77 -3.77 -12.64 22.43
C MET A 77 -3.65 -13.64 23.59
N LEU A 78 -2.49 -13.66 24.27
CA LEU A 78 -2.20 -14.58 25.36
C LEU A 78 -2.41 -13.95 26.74
N GLU A 79 -2.87 -12.69 26.79
CA GLU A 79 -3.00 -11.89 28.01
C GLU A 79 -1.70 -11.83 28.84
N LEU A 80 -0.55 -11.71 28.15
CA LEU A 80 0.81 -11.67 28.72
C LEU A 80 1.42 -10.26 28.82
#